data_AF-A0A958IIX7-F1
#
_entry.id   AF-A0A958IIX7-F1
#
_cell.length_a   1.000
_cell.length_b   1.000
_cell.length_c   1.000
_cell.angle_alpha   90.00
_cell.angle_beta   90.00
_cell.angle_gamma   90.00
#
_symmetry.space_group_name_H-M   'P 1'
#
loop_
_entity.id
_entity.type
_entity.pdbx_description
1 polymer ?
#
loop_
_entity_poly.entity_id
_entity_poly.type
_entity_poly.pdbx_seq_one_letter_code
_entity_poly.pdbx_strand_id
1 'polypeptide(L)'
;MAVPVVYFISENDNIMVIYFSFLAMLTDWFDGFFARKLKQITELGKIIDPIADKILIGSAVFSLYYFQDFPLWLAALIVLRDLFILIGALFIYEKHKQITSSNWPGKVSVFLIACAILAFLGGLRSAFDYLIILAFLAILFSAIMYAKVFWGTFYGKKSK
;
A
#
# COMPACT_ATOMS: atom_id res chain seq x y z
N MET A 1 -13.32 -7.96 4.10
CA MET A 1 -13.79 -7.20 2.92
C MET A 1 -13.11 -7.56 1.60
N ALA A 2 -12.02 -8.35 1.58
CA ALA A 2 -11.34 -8.74 0.33
C ALA A 2 -12.24 -9.52 -0.66
N VAL A 3 -13.04 -10.46 -0.15
CA VAL A 3 -13.84 -11.37 -0.99
C VAL A 3 -14.87 -10.63 -1.86
N PRO A 4 -15.71 -9.72 -1.32
CA PRO A 4 -16.62 -8.92 -2.14
C PRO A 4 -15.90 -8.09 -3.21
N VAL A 5 -14.78 -7.44 -2.88
CA VAL A 5 -14.01 -6.62 -3.83
C VAL A 5 -13.52 -7.45 -5.01
N VAL A 6 -12.91 -8.60 -4.74
CA VAL A 6 -12.42 -9.51 -5.79
C VAL A 6 -13.57 -10.04 -6.65
N TYR A 7 -14.70 -10.39 -6.03
CA TYR A 7 -15.88 -10.87 -6.75
C TYR A 7 -16.45 -9.82 -7.71
N PHE A 8 -16.61 -8.56 -7.28
CA PHE A 8 -17.13 -7.51 -8.16
C PHE A 8 -16.14 -7.08 -9.24
N ILE A 9 -14.83 -7.25 -9.01
CA ILE A 9 -13.83 -7.10 -10.08
C ILE A 9 -14.05 -8.15 -11.17
N SER A 10 -14.33 -9.42 -10.81
CA SER A 10 -14.59 -10.48 -11.80
C SER A 10 -15.89 -10.28 -12.58
N GLU A 11 -16.89 -9.67 -11.97
CA GLU A 11 -18.15 -9.29 -12.63
C GLU A 11 -18.04 -7.99 -13.43
N ASN A 12 -16.88 -7.32 -13.41
CA ASN A 12 -16.65 -6.02 -14.04
C ASN A 12 -17.60 -4.90 -13.53
N ASP A 13 -18.12 -5.04 -12.30
CA ASP A 13 -18.99 -4.04 -11.65
C ASP A 13 -18.15 -3.04 -10.86
N ASN A 14 -17.59 -2.06 -11.58
CA ASN A 14 -16.70 -1.06 -11.01
C ASN A 14 -17.35 -0.20 -9.92
N ILE A 15 -18.68 -0.02 -9.96
CA ILE A 15 -19.40 0.75 -8.94
C ILE A 15 -19.38 0.00 -7.62
N MET A 16 -19.68 -1.30 -7.66
CA MET A 16 -19.64 -2.15 -6.48
C MET A 16 -18.21 -2.31 -5.94
N VAL A 17 -17.20 -2.40 -6.82
CA VAL A 17 -15.78 -2.41 -6.41
C VAL A 17 -15.47 -1.15 -5.57
N ILE A 18 -15.79 0.04 -6.09
CA ILE A 18 -15.53 1.30 -5.37
C ILE A 18 -16.30 1.35 -4.05
N TYR A 19 -17.57 0.93 -4.05
CA TYR A 19 -18.42 0.92 -2.86
C TYR A 19 -17.85 0.02 -1.76
N PHE A 20 -17.50 -1.23 -2.08
CA PHE A 20 -16.95 -2.17 -1.11
C PHE A 20 -15.53 -1.81 -0.65
N SER A 21 -14.70 -1.23 -1.54
CA SER A 21 -13.40 -0.68 -1.14
C SER A 21 -13.54 0.48 -0.16
N PHE A 22 -14.51 1.37 -0.38
CA PHE A 22 -14.80 2.46 0.55
C PHE A 22 -15.31 1.96 1.91
N LEU A 23 -16.22 0.97 1.90
CA LEU A 23 -16.68 0.32 3.13
C LEU A 23 -15.53 -0.35 3.89
N ALA A 24 -14.62 -1.03 3.20
CA ALA A 24 -13.44 -1.64 3.83
C ALA A 24 -12.59 -0.59 4.56
N MET A 25 -12.30 0.52 3.90
CA MET A 25 -11.55 1.63 4.49
C MET A 25 -12.23 2.21 5.73
N LEU A 26 -13.57 2.33 5.72
CA LEU A 26 -14.32 2.77 6.88
C LEU A 26 -14.25 1.76 8.02
N THR A 27 -14.44 0.48 7.73
CA THR A 27 -14.35 -0.59 8.73
C THR A 27 -12.97 -0.63 9.39
N ASP A 28 -11.88 -0.59 8.62
CA ASP A 28 -10.52 -0.59 9.16
C ASP A 28 -10.27 0.64 10.05
N TRP A 29 -10.81 1.80 9.68
CA TRP A 29 -10.72 3.01 10.50
C TRP A 29 -11.48 2.86 11.83
N PHE A 30 -12.67 2.27 11.80
CA PHE A 30 -13.46 1.99 13.00
C PHE A 30 -12.77 0.94 13.90
N ASP A 31 -12.30 -0.17 13.35
CA ASP A 31 -11.61 -1.22 14.11
C ASP A 31 -10.34 -0.67 14.76
N GLY A 32 -9.55 0.12 14.01
CA GLY A 32 -8.39 0.81 14.57
C GLY A 32 -8.74 1.88 15.61
N PHE A 33 -9.90 2.54 15.50
CA PHE A 33 -10.39 3.47 16.52
C PHE A 33 -10.78 2.76 17.81
N PHE A 34 -11.57 1.69 17.73
CA PHE A 34 -12.00 0.91 18.89
C PHE A 34 -10.84 0.18 19.55
N ALA A 35 -9.90 -0.41 18.79
CA ALA A 35 -8.72 -1.06 19.33
C ALA A 35 -7.87 -0.12 20.20
N ARG A 36 -7.70 1.15 19.76
CA ARG A 36 -7.00 2.19 20.53
C ARG A 36 -7.78 2.63 21.75
N LYS A 37 -9.10 2.82 21.61
CA LYS A 37 -9.98 3.27 22.70
C LYS A 37 -10.09 2.22 23.81
N LEU A 38 -10.09 0.94 23.45
CA LEU A 38 -10.21 -0.20 24.37
C LEU A 38 -8.85 -0.71 24.86
N LYS A 39 -7.72 -0.14 24.40
CA LYS A 39 -6.34 -0.59 24.70
C LYS A 39 -6.10 -2.08 24.40
N GLN A 40 -6.84 -2.65 23.46
CA GLN A 40 -6.75 -4.06 23.07
C GLN A 40 -5.81 -4.28 21.88
N ILE A 41 -4.62 -3.67 21.94
CA ILE A 41 -3.61 -3.86 20.90
C ILE A 41 -2.78 -5.10 21.27
N THR A 42 -2.91 -6.18 20.52
CA THR A 42 -2.15 -7.42 20.74
C THR A 42 -0.87 -7.46 19.90
N GLU A 43 0.20 -8.08 20.39
CA GLU A 43 1.45 -8.23 19.63
C GLU A 43 1.28 -9.10 18.38
N LEU A 44 0.39 -10.10 18.43
CA LEU A 44 0.04 -10.93 17.27
C LEU A 44 -0.73 -10.14 16.20
N GLY A 45 -1.70 -9.31 16.60
CA GLY A 45 -2.47 -8.47 15.67
C GLY A 45 -1.56 -7.50 14.90
N LYS A 46 -0.58 -6.89 15.57
CA LYS A 46 0.40 -5.99 14.93
C LYS A 46 1.18 -6.62 13.76
N ILE A 47 1.31 -7.95 13.74
CA ILE A 47 2.01 -8.68 12.67
C ILE A 47 1.01 -9.22 11.64
N ILE A 48 -0.14 -9.73 12.10
CA ILE A 48 -1.16 -10.32 11.22
C ILE A 48 -1.82 -9.24 10.37
N ASP A 49 -2.12 -8.06 10.92
CA ASP A 49 -2.84 -7.00 10.21
C ASP A 49 -2.08 -6.53 8.96
N PRO A 50 -0.77 -6.19 9.02
CA PRO A 50 -0.01 -5.81 7.81
C PRO A 50 0.13 -6.91 6.77
N ILE A 51 0.08 -8.19 7.18
CA ILE A 51 0.13 -9.33 6.25
C ILE A 51 -1.21 -9.46 5.53
N ALA A 52 -2.32 -9.39 6.28
CA ALA A 52 -3.66 -9.44 5.72
C ALA A 52 -3.91 -8.29 4.72
N ASP A 53 -3.48 -7.07 5.06
CA ASP A 53 -3.56 -5.90 4.17
C ASP A 53 -2.84 -6.15 2.84
N LYS A 54 -1.64 -6.73 2.89
CA LYS A 54 -0.86 -7.02 1.67
C LYS A 54 -1.48 -8.09 0.81
N ILE A 55 -2.07 -9.12 1.41
CA ILE A 55 -2.79 -10.16 0.68
C ILE A 55 -4.05 -9.56 0.03
N LEU A 56 -4.75 -8.67 0.73
CA LEU A 56 -5.92 -7.97 0.20
C LEU A 56 -5.54 -7.12 -1.01
N ILE A 57 -4.53 -6.25 -0.88
CA ILE A 57 -4.08 -5.38 -1.97
C ILE A 57 -3.56 -6.21 -3.15
N GLY A 58 -2.74 -7.23 -2.88
CA GLY A 58 -2.21 -8.12 -3.90
C GLY A 58 -3.30 -8.88 -4.67
N SER A 59 -4.29 -9.43 -3.96
CA SER A 59 -5.42 -10.13 -4.59
C SER A 59 -6.32 -9.19 -5.40
N ALA A 60 -6.61 -7.99 -4.90
CA ALA A 60 -7.42 -7.01 -5.63
C ALA A 60 -6.71 -6.56 -6.92
N VAL A 61 -5.45 -6.17 -6.84
CA VAL A 61 -4.68 -5.69 -7.99
C VAL A 61 -4.42 -6.81 -9.01
N PHE A 62 -4.20 -8.05 -8.56
CA PHE A 62 -4.12 -9.21 -9.45
C PHE A 62 -5.45 -9.48 -10.15
N SER A 63 -6.58 -9.33 -9.46
CA SER A 63 -7.91 -9.49 -10.05
C SER A 63 -8.17 -8.42 -11.11
N LEU A 64 -7.75 -7.16 -10.88
CA LEU A 64 -7.85 -6.10 -11.88
C LEU A 64 -7.05 -6.45 -13.15
N TYR A 65 -5.86 -7.04 -12.99
CA TYR A 65 -5.06 -7.50 -14.13
C TYR A 65 -5.77 -8.61 -14.89
N TYR A 66 -6.27 -9.62 -14.18
CA TYR A 66 -6.83 -10.82 -14.79
C TYR A 66 -8.18 -10.59 -15.46
N PHE A 67 -9.05 -9.76 -14.87
CA PHE A 67 -10.44 -9.57 -15.34
C PHE A 67 -10.69 -8.26 -16.09
N GLN A 68 -9.86 -7.24 -15.89
CA GLN A 68 -10.12 -5.89 -16.42
C GLN A 68 -8.97 -5.31 -17.25
N ASP A 69 -7.98 -6.12 -17.65
CA ASP A 69 -6.80 -5.69 -18.43
C ASP A 69 -5.93 -4.62 -17.74
N PHE A 70 -5.93 -4.59 -16.41
CA PHE A 70 -5.03 -3.69 -15.68
C PHE A 70 -3.56 -4.06 -15.94
N PRO A 71 -2.65 -3.12 -16.26
CA PRO A 71 -1.30 -3.50 -16.68
C PRO A 71 -0.51 -4.31 -15.64
N LEU A 72 -0.03 -5.50 -16.01
CA LEU A 72 0.70 -6.40 -15.11
C LEU A 72 1.92 -5.75 -14.46
N TRP A 73 2.63 -4.91 -15.22
CA TRP A 73 3.81 -4.21 -14.70
C TRP A 73 3.45 -3.24 -13.57
N LEU A 74 2.26 -2.62 -13.60
CA LEU A 74 1.77 -1.80 -12.49
C LEU A 74 1.37 -2.65 -11.31
N ALA A 75 0.69 -3.76 -11.57
CA ALA A 75 0.30 -4.70 -10.52
C ALA A 75 1.53 -5.20 -9.74
N ALA A 76 2.55 -5.64 -10.48
CA ALA A 76 3.83 -6.05 -9.90
C ALA A 76 4.51 -4.90 -9.15
N LEU A 77 4.50 -3.68 -9.71
CA LEU A 77 5.13 -2.53 -9.08
C LEU A 77 4.50 -2.16 -7.74
N ILE A 78 3.17 -2.20 -7.62
CA ILE A 78 2.44 -1.94 -6.37
C ILE A 78 2.87 -2.96 -5.30
N VAL A 79 2.83 -4.26 -5.65
CA VAL A 79 3.18 -5.35 -4.72
C VAL A 79 4.66 -5.28 -4.32
N LEU A 80 5.57 -5.11 -5.28
CA LEU A 80 7.01 -5.04 -5.03
C LEU A 80 7.38 -3.83 -4.17
N ARG A 81 6.75 -2.67 -4.40
CA ARG A 81 6.95 -1.47 -3.59
C ARG A 81 6.56 -1.70 -2.15
N ASP A 82 5.42 -2.33 -1.89
CA ASP A 82 4.96 -2.61 -0.53
C ASP A 82 5.87 -3.63 0.16
N LEU A 83 6.31 -4.67 -0.55
CA LEU A 83 7.31 -5.63 -0.05
C LEU A 83 8.63 -4.93 0.30
N PHE A 84 9.13 -4.07 -0.58
CA PHE A 84 10.39 -3.32 -0.36
C PHE A 84 10.32 -2.46 0.90
N ILE A 85 9.21 -1.73 1.11
CA ILE A 85 9.02 -0.89 2.30
C ILE A 85 8.94 -1.74 3.57
N LEU A 86 8.23 -2.88 3.53
CA LEU A 86 8.11 -3.76 4.69
C LEU A 86 9.45 -4.41 5.06
N ILE A 87 10.18 -4.95 4.08
CA ILE A 87 11.50 -5.56 4.30
C ILE A 87 12.47 -4.51 4.82
N GLY A 88 12.49 -3.32 4.23
CA GLY A 88 13.32 -2.21 4.70
C GLY A 88 12.98 -1.80 6.14
N ALA A 89 11.69 -1.73 6.48
CA ALA A 89 11.25 -1.40 7.84
C ALA A 89 11.65 -2.47 8.86
N LEU A 90 11.47 -3.76 8.55
CA LEU A 90 11.86 -4.87 9.42
C LEU A 90 13.38 -4.89 9.65
N PHE A 91 14.17 -4.68 8.61
CA PHE A 91 15.62 -4.68 8.70
C PHE A 91 16.17 -3.54 9.58
N ILE A 92 15.57 -2.35 9.50
CA ILE A 92 15.94 -1.21 10.37
C ILE A 92 15.49 -1.46 11.82
N TYR A 93 14.31 -2.05 12.01
CA TYR A 93 13.78 -2.40 13.32
C TYR A 93 14.71 -3.36 14.08
N GLU A 94 15.20 -4.41 13.41
CA GLU A 94 16.15 -5.36 14.02
C GLU A 94 17.44 -4.70 14.49
N LYS A 95 18.00 -3.73 13.73
CA LYS A 95 19.28 -3.09 14.08
C LYS A 95 19.19 -1.98 15.12
N HIS A 96 18.15 -1.14 15.06
CA HIS A 96 18.11 0.10 15.86
C HIS A 96 16.98 0.14 16.89
N LYS A 97 16.11 -0.88 16.94
CA LYS A 97 14.85 -0.88 17.72
C LYS A 97 14.01 0.39 17.53
N GLN A 98 14.27 1.15 16.48
CA GLN A 98 13.52 2.34 16.08
C GLN A 98 12.70 1.99 14.85
N ILE A 99 11.40 2.19 14.97
CA ILE A 99 10.50 2.13 13.82
C ILE A 99 10.74 3.43 13.06
N THR A 100 11.41 3.37 11.90
CA THR A 100 11.50 4.54 11.03
C THR A 100 10.09 4.94 10.63
N SER A 101 9.68 6.12 11.08
CA SER A 101 8.40 6.73 10.75
C SER A 101 8.28 6.89 9.24
N SER A 102 7.12 6.51 8.71
CA SER A 102 6.76 6.59 7.29
C SER A 102 7.17 7.92 6.66
N ASN A 103 8.08 7.86 5.69
CA ASN A 103 8.49 9.01 4.89
C ASN A 103 7.27 9.57 4.12
N TRP A 104 7.07 10.90 4.18
CA TRP A 104 5.96 11.61 3.51
C TRP A 104 5.80 11.25 2.01
N PRO A 105 6.88 11.07 1.21
CA PRO A 105 6.78 10.57 -0.16
C PRO A 105 6.14 9.20 -0.33
N GLY A 106 6.32 8.32 0.66
CA GLY A 106 5.68 7.02 0.70
C GLY A 106 4.15 7.14 0.81
N LYS A 107 3.65 8.13 1.57
CA LYS A 107 2.20 8.36 1.66
C LYS A 107 1.64 8.94 0.37
N VAL A 108 2.38 9.87 -0.26
CA VAL A 108 1.99 10.46 -1.54
C VAL A 108 1.89 9.40 -2.62
N SER A 109 2.87 8.49 -2.73
CA SER A 109 2.81 7.39 -3.71
C SER A 109 1.57 6.50 -3.55
N VAL A 110 1.19 6.15 -2.31
CA VAL A 110 -0.02 5.35 -2.05
C VAL A 110 -1.27 6.11 -2.47
N PHE A 111 -1.36 7.40 -2.14
CA PHE A 111 -2.49 8.23 -2.52
C PHE A 111 -2.64 8.31 -4.05
N LEU A 112 -1.54 8.50 -4.77
CA LEU A 112 -1.54 8.56 -6.23
C LEU A 112 -1.93 7.23 -6.87
N ILE A 113 -1.46 6.09 -6.33
CA ILE A 113 -1.90 4.75 -6.77
C ILE A 113 -3.41 4.58 -6.56
N ALA A 114 -3.93 4.96 -5.38
CA ALA A 114 -5.36 4.86 -5.09
C ALA A 114 -6.19 5.70 -6.08
N CYS A 115 -5.77 6.95 -6.35
CA CYS A 115 -6.40 7.78 -7.37
C CYS A 115 -6.29 7.15 -8.77
N ALA A 116 -5.17 6.54 -9.13
CA ALA A 116 -5.01 5.86 -10.41
C ALA A 116 -5.97 4.67 -10.54
N ILE A 117 -6.12 3.83 -9.50
CA ILE A 117 -7.07 2.72 -9.50
C ILE A 117 -8.51 3.23 -9.64
N LEU A 118 -8.88 4.32 -8.95
CA LEU A 118 -10.21 4.94 -9.11
C LEU A 118 -10.41 5.49 -10.53
N ALA A 119 -9.41 6.14 -11.11
CA ALA A 119 -9.46 6.64 -12.48
C ALA A 119 -9.59 5.50 -13.50
N PHE A 120 -8.92 4.37 -13.25
CA PHE A 120 -9.05 3.15 -14.05
C PHE A 120 -10.47 2.59 -13.99
N LEU A 121 -11.00 2.36 -12.79
CA LEU A 121 -12.35 1.86 -12.56
C LEU A 121 -13.44 2.80 -13.12
N GLY A 122 -13.20 4.11 -13.06
CA GLY A 122 -14.08 5.14 -13.64
C GLY A 122 -13.94 5.33 -15.15
N GLY A 123 -13.07 4.58 -15.84
CA GLY A 123 -12.86 4.71 -17.29
C GLY A 123 -12.15 6.01 -17.73
N LEU A 124 -11.55 6.75 -16.79
CA LEU A 124 -10.88 8.03 -17.05
C LEU A 124 -9.44 7.81 -17.51
N ARG A 125 -9.27 7.32 -18.75
CA ARG A 125 -7.96 6.87 -19.27
C ARG A 125 -6.85 7.92 -19.18
N SER A 126 -7.13 9.16 -19.58
CA SER A 126 -6.13 10.24 -19.52
C SER A 126 -5.69 10.52 -18.08
N ALA A 127 -6.62 10.54 -17.13
CA ALA A 127 -6.30 10.75 -15.72
C ALA A 127 -5.46 9.59 -15.16
N PHE A 128 -5.81 8.35 -15.51
CA PHE A 128 -5.06 7.16 -15.15
C PHE A 128 -3.60 7.24 -15.61
N ASP A 129 -3.35 7.57 -16.88
CA ASP A 129 -2.00 7.64 -17.43
C ASP A 129 -1.14 8.70 -16.71
N TYR A 130 -1.69 9.90 -16.45
CA TYR A 130 -0.98 10.95 -15.70
C TYR A 130 -0.71 10.56 -14.25
N LEU A 131 -1.70 9.97 -13.57
CA LEU A 131 -1.59 9.57 -12.17
C LEU A 131 -0.54 8.47 -11.97
N ILE A 132 -0.44 7.53 -12.91
CA ILE A 132 0.58 6.49 -12.89
C ILE A 132 1.99 7.07 -13.02
N ILE A 133 2.20 8.00 -13.96
CA ILE A 133 3.51 8.64 -14.14
C ILE A 133 3.90 9.35 -12.84
N LEU A 134 2.97 10.08 -12.23
CA LEU A 134 3.20 10.78 -10.98
C LEU A 134 3.47 9.80 -9.82
N ALA A 135 2.71 8.70 -9.74
CA ALA A 135 2.91 7.65 -8.74
C ALA A 135 4.29 6.99 -8.89
N PHE A 136 4.70 6.68 -10.12
CA PHE A 136 6.01 6.11 -10.42
C PHE A 136 7.15 7.04 -9.98
N LEU A 137 7.06 8.32 -10.30
CA LEU A 137 8.02 9.34 -9.84
C LEU A 137 8.07 9.44 -8.32
N ALA A 138 6.91 9.43 -7.65
CA ALA A 138 6.83 9.46 -6.18
C ALA A 138 7.45 8.21 -5.54
N ILE A 139 7.28 7.04 -6.16
CA ILE A 139 7.88 5.78 -5.71
C ILE A 139 9.40 5.82 -5.86
N LEU A 140 9.91 6.26 -7.01
CA LEU A 140 11.35 6.43 -7.22
C LEU A 140 11.94 7.41 -6.19
N PHE A 141 11.30 8.55 -5.99
CA PHE A 141 11.74 9.53 -5.00
C PHE A 141 11.74 8.95 -3.57
N SER A 142 10.69 8.21 -3.20
CA SER A 142 10.61 7.51 -1.92
C SER A 142 11.71 6.46 -1.77
N ALA A 143 11.99 5.68 -2.83
CA ALA A 143 13.02 4.65 -2.81
C ALA A 143 14.42 5.25 -2.60
N ILE A 144 14.73 6.38 -3.25
CA ILE A 144 15.99 7.11 -3.05
C ILE A 144 16.11 7.61 -1.61
N MET A 145 15.03 8.18 -1.06
CA MET A 145 15.01 8.67 0.33
C MET A 145 15.22 7.52 1.32
N TYR A 146 14.55 6.39 1.12
CA TYR A 146 14.74 5.19 1.94
C TYR A 146 16.16 4.63 1.80
N ALA A 147 16.72 4.59 0.59
CA ALA A 147 18.09 4.14 0.37
C ALA A 147 19.11 5.05 1.07
N LYS A 148 18.91 6.38 1.08
CA LYS A 148 19.74 7.33 1.82
C LYS A 148 19.69 7.10 3.33
N VAL A 149 18.48 6.91 3.87
CA VAL A 149 18.31 6.56 5.30
C VAL A 149 19.05 5.26 5.60
N PHE A 150 18.79 4.21 4.82
CA PHE A 150 19.44 2.91 4.97
C PHE A 150 20.97 2.99 4.92
N TRP A 151 21.52 3.75 3.98
CA TRP A 151 22.97 3.96 3.85
C TRP A 151 23.55 4.74 5.03
N GLY A 152 22.85 5.79 5.48
CA GLY A 152 23.23 6.58 6.66
C GLY A 152 23.21 5.74 7.94
N THR A 153 22.31 4.77 8.04
CA THR A 153 22.29 3.79 9.13
C THR A 153 23.45 2.79 9.06
N PHE A 154 23.89 2.42 7.86
CA PHE A 154 24.99 1.47 7.66
C PHE A 154 26.39 2.08 7.82
N TYR A 155 26.57 3.32 7.36
CA TYR A 155 27.85 4.04 7.37
C TYR A 155 27.94 5.16 8.42
N GLY A 156 26.86 5.41 9.16
CA GLY A 156 26.84 6.31 10.30
C GLY A 156 27.78 5.80 11.40
N LYS A 157 28.97 6.40 11.47
CA LYS A 157 29.92 6.27 12.56
C LYS A 157 29.19 6.23 13.91
N LYS A 158 29.55 5.26 14.76
CA LYS A 158 29.52 5.43 16.22
C LYS A 158 30.18 6.77 16.54
N SER A 159 29.41 7.83 16.73
CA SER A 159 29.91 8.96 17.51
C SER A 159 29.98 8.46 18.93
N LYS A 160 31.21 8.49 19.47
CA LYS A 160 31.53 8.24 20.88
C LYS A 160 30.63 9.05 21.81
#